data_AF-A0A6V7HMR2-F1
#
_entry.id   AF-A0A6V7HMR2-F1
#
_cell.length_a   1.000
_cell.length_b   1.000
_cell.length_c   1.000
_cell.angle_alpha   90.00
_cell.angle_beta   90.00
_cell.angle_gamma   90.00
#
_symmetry.space_group_name_H-M   'P 1'
#
loop_
_entity.id
_entity.type
_entity.pdbx_description
1 polymer ?
#
loop_
_entity_poly.entity_id
_entity_poly.type
_entity_poly.pdbx_seq_one_letter_code
_entity_poly.pdbx_strand_id
1 'polypeptide(L)'
;FGRSSRPSFSNEAVEAETQLVRSVEEWRREMQLEKFVLLGHSMGGFLAASYAIRYPDRVKHLILADPWGFPEKPADAHSRYQVPFWVKAIAYVIQPLNPLWAVRVAGPF
;
A
#
# COMPACT_ATOMS: atom_id res chain seq x y z
N PHE A 1 14.12 2.95 -6.10
CA PHE A 1 12.98 2.00 -6.13
C PHE A 1 12.67 1.60 -7.57
N GLY A 2 11.92 0.51 -7.80
CA GLY A 2 11.44 0.14 -9.16
C GLY A 2 12.34 -0.77 -10.00
N ARG A 3 13.34 -1.41 -9.39
CA ARG A 3 14.20 -2.43 -10.04
C ARG A 3 13.67 -3.87 -9.89
N SER A 4 12.67 -4.10 -9.06
CA SER A 4 11.99 -5.39 -8.97
C SER A 4 11.28 -5.72 -10.28
N SER A 5 11.05 -7.00 -10.52
CA SER A 5 10.18 -7.44 -11.61
C SER A 5 8.77 -6.83 -11.47
N ARG A 6 8.01 -6.83 -12.57
CA ARG A 6 6.64 -6.32 -12.62
C ARG A 6 5.67 -7.46 -12.97
N PRO A 7 5.50 -8.45 -12.07
CA PRO A 7 4.53 -9.51 -12.31
C PRO A 7 3.11 -8.93 -12.40
N SER A 8 2.24 -9.60 -13.16
CA SER A 8 0.82 -9.28 -13.14
C SER A 8 0.21 -9.85 -11.86
N PHE A 9 -0.36 -8.97 -11.03
CA PHE A 9 -1.14 -9.38 -9.87
C PHE A 9 -2.63 -9.44 -10.18
N SER A 10 -3.37 -10.15 -9.34
CA SER A 10 -4.83 -10.18 -9.39
C SER A 10 -5.43 -8.80 -9.08
N ASN A 11 -6.61 -8.53 -9.63
CA ASN A 11 -7.42 -7.36 -9.26
C ASN A 11 -8.26 -7.62 -8.00
N GLU A 12 -8.37 -8.88 -7.56
CA GLU A 12 -9.05 -9.24 -6.32
C GLU A 12 -8.14 -8.99 -5.12
N ALA A 13 -8.60 -8.17 -4.17
CA ALA A 13 -7.76 -7.63 -3.09
C ALA A 13 -7.08 -8.73 -2.24
N VAL A 14 -7.81 -9.78 -1.88
CA VAL A 14 -7.29 -10.89 -1.05
C VAL A 14 -6.23 -11.69 -1.80
N GLU A 15 -6.43 -11.91 -3.09
CA GLU A 15 -5.49 -12.63 -3.93
C GLU A 15 -4.23 -11.79 -4.18
N ALA A 16 -4.39 -10.49 -4.45
CA ALA A 16 -3.27 -9.56 -4.59
C ALA A 16 -2.40 -9.49 -3.32
N GLU A 17 -3.02 -9.43 -2.14
CA GLU A 17 -2.30 -9.49 -0.86
C GLU A 17 -1.53 -10.80 -0.72
N THR A 18 -2.16 -11.92 -1.08
CA THR A 18 -1.53 -13.24 -1.04
C THR A 18 -0.31 -13.32 -1.95
N GLN A 19 -0.39 -12.75 -3.15
CA GLN A 19 0.72 -12.67 -4.09
C GLN A 19 1.87 -11.79 -3.57
N LEU A 20 1.55 -10.64 -2.96
CA LEU A 20 2.54 -9.77 -2.30
C LEU A 20 3.26 -10.48 -1.15
N VAL A 21 2.52 -11.16 -0.27
CA VAL A 21 3.10 -11.92 0.85
C VAL A 21 3.98 -13.07 0.32
N ARG A 22 3.55 -13.75 -0.74
CA ARG A 22 4.33 -14.81 -1.39
C ARG A 22 5.66 -14.28 -1.93
N SER A 23 5.69 -13.09 -2.52
CA SER A 23 6.95 -12.47 -2.99
C SER A 23 7.97 -12.26 -1.86
N VAL A 24 7.50 -11.90 -0.65
CA VAL A 24 8.40 -11.79 0.52
C VAL A 24 8.92 -13.16 0.96
N GLU A 25 8.07 -14.19 0.94
CA GLU A 25 8.46 -15.55 1.30
C GLU A 25 9.45 -16.16 0.30
N GLU A 26 9.21 -15.98 -0.99
CA GLU A 26 10.14 -16.38 -2.05
C GLU A 26 11.50 -15.70 -1.86
N TRP A 27 11.51 -14.38 -1.64
CA TRP A 27 12.73 -13.65 -1.34
C TRP A 27 13.45 -14.17 -0.09
N ARG A 28 12.73 -14.45 1.01
CA ARG A 28 13.32 -15.02 2.24
C ARG A 28 14.00 -16.37 1.94
N ARG A 29 13.34 -17.23 1.15
CA ARG A 29 13.87 -18.55 0.75
C ARG A 29 15.13 -18.42 -0.08
N GLU A 30 15.13 -17.55 -1.09
CA GLU A 30 16.31 -17.28 -1.93
C GLU A 30 17.48 -16.73 -1.09
N MET A 31 17.17 -15.96 -0.04
CA MET A 31 18.17 -15.44 0.89
C MET A 31 18.57 -16.43 1.99
N GLN A 32 17.99 -17.63 2.00
CA GLN A 32 18.29 -18.71 2.94
C GLN A 32 18.13 -18.30 4.41
N LEU A 33 17.21 -17.37 4.70
CA LEU A 33 16.99 -16.84 6.05
C LEU A 33 16.01 -17.71 6.83
N GLU A 34 16.45 -18.52 7.79
CA GLU A 34 15.54 -19.36 8.58
C GLU A 34 14.53 -18.54 9.40
N LYS A 35 15.01 -17.52 10.11
CA LYS A 35 14.26 -16.50 10.85
C LYS A 35 14.91 -15.14 10.67
N PHE A 36 14.13 -14.07 10.65
CA PHE A 36 14.66 -12.71 10.50
C PHE A 36 13.81 -11.67 11.25
N VAL A 37 14.40 -10.49 11.50
CA VAL A 37 13.65 -9.33 12.00
C VAL A 37 13.03 -8.63 10.79
N LEU A 38 11.72 -8.45 10.84
CA LEU A 38 10.95 -7.84 9.75
C LEU A 38 10.47 -6.45 10.18
N LEU A 39 10.85 -5.43 9.43
CA LEU A 39 10.38 -4.06 9.62
C LEU A 39 9.51 -3.64 8.43
N GLY A 40 8.31 -3.14 8.71
CA GLY A 40 7.40 -2.57 7.72
C GLY A 40 7.13 -1.10 7.98
N HIS A 41 7.26 -0.26 6.94
CA HIS A 41 6.95 1.18 6.98
C HIS A 41 5.79 1.52 6.03
N SER A 42 4.83 2.34 6.46
CA SER A 42 3.68 2.76 5.64
C SER A 42 2.92 1.54 5.07
N MET A 43 2.71 1.45 3.75
CA MET A 43 2.14 0.27 3.08
C MET A 43 2.92 -1.02 3.39
N GLY A 44 4.23 -0.93 3.57
CA GLY A 44 5.07 -2.06 3.98
C GLY A 44 4.72 -2.58 5.38
N GLY A 45 4.14 -1.75 6.25
CA GLY A 45 3.63 -2.16 7.56
C GLY A 45 2.47 -3.15 7.46
N PHE A 46 1.48 -2.85 6.61
CA PHE A 46 0.40 -3.78 6.26
C PHE A 46 0.97 -5.12 5.76
N LEU A 47 1.84 -5.06 4.76
CA LEU A 47 2.43 -6.26 4.17
C LEU A 47 3.26 -7.07 5.19
N ALA A 48 4.03 -6.40 6.05
CA ALA A 48 4.84 -7.05 7.07
C ALA A 48 3.97 -7.75 8.13
N ALA A 49 2.87 -7.13 8.54
CA ALA A 49 1.91 -7.75 9.46
C ALA A 49 1.24 -8.97 8.81
N SER A 50 0.76 -8.86 7.57
CA SER A 50 0.18 -9.99 6.82
C SER A 50 1.16 -11.14 6.65
N TYR A 51 2.44 -10.85 6.39
CA TYR A 51 3.49 -11.86 6.30
C TYR A 51 3.72 -12.56 7.65
N ALA A 52 3.84 -11.80 8.74
CA ALA A 52 4.08 -12.35 10.08
C ALA A 52 2.92 -13.23 10.58
N ILE A 53 1.67 -12.90 10.22
CA ILE A 53 0.50 -13.73 10.54
C ILE A 53 0.55 -15.07 9.81
N ARG A 54 0.94 -15.08 8.52
CA ARG A 54 1.00 -16.30 7.70
C ARG A 54 2.21 -17.17 7.99
N TYR A 55 3.33 -16.57 8.38
CA TYR A 55 4.61 -17.25 8.63
C TYR A 55 5.20 -16.88 10.01
N PRO A 56 4.50 -17.16 11.12
CA PRO A 56 4.93 -16.74 12.45
C PRO A 56 6.30 -17.33 12.84
N ASP A 57 6.57 -18.56 12.42
CA ASP A 57 7.86 -19.24 12.68
C ASP A 57 9.04 -18.68 11.89
N ARG A 58 8.82 -17.71 10.99
CA ARG A 58 9.89 -17.07 10.17
C ARG A 58 10.27 -15.69 10.69
N VAL A 59 9.47 -15.11 11.58
CA VAL A 59 9.69 -13.74 12.08
C VAL A 59 10.18 -13.81 13.52
N LYS A 60 11.40 -13.31 13.77
CA LYS A 60 11.96 -13.20 15.12
C LYS A 60 11.36 -12.02 15.89
N HIS A 61 11.27 -10.87 15.23
CA HIS A 61 10.61 -9.66 15.72
C HIS A 61 9.96 -8.93 14.55
N LEU A 62 8.76 -8.39 14.79
CA LEU A 62 8.06 -7.51 13.86
C LEU A 62 8.16 -6.07 14.37
N ILE A 63 8.63 -5.15 13.52
CA ILE A 63 8.71 -3.72 13.81
C ILE A 63 7.80 -2.98 12.83
N LEU A 64 6.92 -2.13 13.35
CA LEU A 64 5.98 -1.35 12.55
C LEU A 64 6.29 0.14 12.72
N ALA A 65 6.68 0.78 11.61
CA ALA A 65 7.02 2.20 11.58
C ALA A 65 5.94 2.93 10.77
N ASP A 66 5.06 3.68 11.43
CA ASP A 66 3.94 4.38 10.78
C ASP A 66 3.15 3.48 9.81
N PRO A 67 2.61 2.34 10.26
CA PRO A 67 2.04 1.33 9.36
C PRO A 67 0.66 1.74 8.83
N TRP A 68 0.43 1.49 7.54
CA TRP A 68 -0.90 1.60 6.93
C TRP A 68 -1.80 0.42 7.36
N GLY A 69 -3.11 0.64 7.46
CA GLY A 69 -4.10 -0.43 7.54
C GLY A 69 -4.42 -0.99 8.94
N PHE A 70 -4.00 -0.33 10.02
CA PHE A 70 -4.34 -0.75 11.38
C PHE A 70 -5.73 -0.36 11.93
N PRO A 71 -6.48 0.62 11.39
CA PRO A 71 -7.88 0.80 11.77
C PRO A 71 -8.81 0.02 10.83
N GLU A 72 -9.72 -0.76 11.42
CA GLU A 72 -10.82 -1.38 10.68
C GLU A 72 -11.69 -0.28 10.04
N LYS A 73 -12.11 -0.47 8.79
CA LYS A 73 -13.00 0.48 8.12
C LYS A 73 -14.31 0.52 8.94
N PRO A 74 -14.69 1.67 9.51
CA PRO A 74 -15.87 1.72 10.36
C PRO A 74 -17.12 1.38 9.52
N ALA A 75 -18.06 0.64 10.12
CA ALA A 75 -19.24 0.13 9.42
C ALA A 75 -20.08 1.24 8.76
N ASP A 76 -19.98 2.47 9.26
CA ASP A 76 -20.64 3.66 8.74
C ASP A 76 -19.77 4.51 7.80
N ALA A 77 -18.61 4.02 7.34
CA ALA A 77 -17.74 4.77 6.43
C ALA A 77 -18.47 5.22 5.14
N HIS A 78 -19.34 4.37 4.59
CA HIS A 78 -20.15 4.73 3.43
C HIS A 78 -21.16 5.85 3.72
N SER A 79 -21.58 5.98 4.97
CA SER A 79 -22.49 7.03 5.46
C SER A 79 -21.72 8.32 5.79
N ARG A 80 -20.55 8.20 6.42
CA ARG A 80 -19.69 9.32 6.86
C ARG A 80 -19.04 10.09 5.72
N TYR A 81 -18.72 9.40 4.62
CA TYR A 81 -18.01 9.98 3.48
C TYR A 81 -18.89 10.09 2.23
N GLN A 82 -20.21 10.26 2.39
CA GLN A 82 -21.06 10.66 1.26
C GLN A 82 -20.74 12.11 0.88
N VAL A 83 -19.79 12.24 -0.05
CA VAL A 83 -19.48 13.54 -0.66
C VAL A 83 -20.72 13.98 -1.46
N PRO A 84 -21.33 15.14 -1.14
CA PRO A 84 -22.49 15.64 -1.86
C PRO A 84 -22.23 15.72 -3.36
N PHE A 85 -23.25 15.47 -4.17
CA PHE A 85 -23.12 15.43 -5.63
C PHE A 85 -22.48 16.70 -6.20
N TRP A 86 -22.84 17.88 -5.66
CA TRP A 86 -22.28 19.16 -6.09
C TRP A 86 -20.77 19.27 -5.84
N VAL A 87 -20.26 18.70 -4.75
CA VAL A 87 -18.81 18.66 -4.47
C VAL A 87 -18.09 17.77 -5.48
N LYS A 88 -18.67 16.63 -5.85
CA LYS A 88 -18.12 15.74 -6.89
C LYS A 88 -18.10 16.43 -8.27
N ALA A 89 -19.17 17.16 -8.61
CA ALA A 89 -19.25 17.92 -9.85
C ALA A 89 -18.19 19.03 -9.90
N ILE A 90 -18.02 19.79 -8.81
CA ILE A 90 -16.96 20.80 -8.69
C ILE A 90 -15.58 20.16 -8.82
N ALA A 91 -15.32 19.06 -8.10
CA ALA A 91 -14.05 18.36 -8.17
C ALA A 91 -13.73 17.87 -9.59
N TYR A 92 -14.71 17.33 -10.31
CA TYR A 92 -14.56 16.89 -11.70
C TYR A 92 -14.21 18.04 -12.64
N VAL A 93 -14.85 19.21 -12.46
CA VAL A 93 -14.58 20.42 -13.26
C VAL A 93 -13.20 21.03 -12.93
N ILE A 94 -12.76 20.96 -11.68
CA ILE A 94 -11.47 21.52 -11.22
C ILE A 94 -10.31 20.54 -11.41
N GLN A 95 -10.55 19.23 -11.50
CA GLN A 95 -9.52 18.21 -11.72
C GLN A 95 -8.55 18.49 -12.91
N PRO A 96 -9.01 18.99 -14.07
CA PRO A 96 -8.10 19.40 -15.15
C PRO A 96 -7.34 20.71 -14.87
N LEU A 97 -7.80 21.54 -13.93
CA LEU A 97 -7.09 22.73 -13.43
C LEU A 97 -6.03 22.28 -12.42
N ASN A 98 -5.04 21.54 -12.89
CA ASN A 98 -3.88 21.16 -12.10
C ASN A 98 -3.20 22.44 -11.59
N PRO A 99 -3.20 22.77 -10.29
CA PRO A 99 -2.66 24.05 -9.78
C PRO A 99 -1.17 24.24 -10.08
N LEU A 100 -0.47 23.17 -10.46
CA LEU A 100 0.93 23.18 -10.90
C LEU A 100 1.09 23.43 -12.41
N TRP A 101 0.02 23.65 -13.17
CA TRP A 101 0.09 23.92 -14.62
C TRP A 101 0.92 25.17 -14.91
N ALA A 102 0.75 26.24 -14.13
CA ALA A 102 1.49 27.48 -14.28
C ALA A 102 2.98 27.29 -13.98
N VAL A 103 3.30 26.49 -12.97
CA VAL A 103 4.68 26.12 -12.61
C VAL A 103 5.33 25.27 -13.71
N ARG A 104 4.57 24.40 -14.39
CA ARG A 104 5.05 23.62 -15.55
C ARG A 104 5.26 24.46 -16.81
N VAL A 105 4.40 25.45 -17.05
CA VAL A 105 4.54 26.39 -18.18
C VAL A 105 5.69 27.37 -17.95
N ALA A 106 5.96 27.76 -16.70
CA ALA A 106 7.05 28.67 -16.37
C ALA A 106 8.44 28.06 -16.59
N GLY A 107 8.58 26.73 -16.55
CA GLY A 107 9.82 26.00 -16.82
C GLY A 107 11.01 26.37 -15.92
N PRO A 108 12.05 25.53 -15.81
CA PRO A 108 13.31 25.96 -15.20
C PRO A 108 14.14 26.76 -16.20
N PHE A 109 14.65 27.92 -15.78
CA PHE A 109 15.95 28.41 -16.22
C PHE A 109 17.03 27.66 -15.44
#